data_AF-A0A9E0WPU6-F1
#
_entry.id   AF-A0A9E0WPU6-F1
#
_cell.length_a   1.000
_cell.length_b   1.000
_cell.length_c   1.000
_cell.angle_alpha   90.00
_cell.angle_beta   90.00
_cell.angle_gamma   90.00
#
_symmetry.space_group_name_H-M   'P 1'
#
loop_
_entity.id
_entity.type
_entity.pdbx_description
1 polymer ?
#
loop_
_entity_poly.entity_id
_entity_poly.type
_entity_poly.pdbx_seq_one_letter_code
_entity_poly.pdbx_strand_id
1 'polypeptide(L)'
;MKSFKTILFLVTINFMISCSKEEPTSDPQNPGNSELIESPGQITEEDFESFAGEIGLILNARPLVRKGYKPTQVSLTILANSGDFSETVPIEEHTFMGQLKIPLEGLSDAAKTELTSGVQVSAEYKDENGTTIFTEPAFTYSLQSNPNVRTANATTLSETPENQTLSFNQNSSYYIQRMNADGSGNSFAWRHLPGTTYNDVITANNTEFNGNEPDRGFTFIPIPGEVNTFAIRHTASLRYIKVAPVFINTIPFAIHNAPVLSNNTSLTVIQNLSDYNSFKFRFEQAENDTYIITSLGAGPNGLAIKQVEEYGLTVDPMVNANQSEERFWRVVSIGIEWNVTTIGTSFLAPVLPKPEFGIQYNSVLTNCGSGSLTQTVNSEITETLTTTAGLEESLSMSTSNDISVTAGVNVEFSAELFGVGTTVNASLESTYSHSWSATETSSSWQVENNTTQISLYTSREVIVPSGSASLVYDVQQFYPETKVNFVQRLRVEGTDNGQPLTGNEIRTLFYLTNFTGVITDIEPNSIVVTLKGTITLDKIVKSESNVQDVPANCN
;
A
#
# COMPACT_ATOMS: atom_id res chain seq x y z
N MET A 1 -21.62 -8.04 32.76
CA MET A 1 -22.05 -7.97 34.17
C MET A 1 -20.82 -8.09 35.07
N LYS A 2 -20.24 -6.95 35.50
CA LYS A 2 -19.49 -6.74 36.75
C LYS A 2 -19.02 -5.29 36.77
N SER A 3 -19.37 -4.62 37.87
CA SER A 3 -19.29 -3.20 38.16
C SER A 3 -17.85 -2.76 38.49
N PHE A 4 -17.45 -1.57 38.05
CA PHE A 4 -16.28 -0.86 38.57
C PHE A 4 -16.66 0.55 39.03
N LYS A 5 -16.19 0.87 40.23
CA LYS A 5 -16.65 1.95 41.11
C LYS A 5 -16.10 3.32 40.72
N THR A 6 -16.99 4.29 40.80
CA THR A 6 -16.77 5.74 40.86
C THR A 6 -15.85 6.14 42.02
N ILE A 7 -14.82 6.95 41.74
CA ILE A 7 -14.07 7.71 42.75
C ILE A 7 -14.32 9.20 42.52
N LEU A 8 -14.95 9.80 43.52
CA LEU A 8 -15.26 11.20 43.69
C LEU A 8 -14.12 11.86 44.46
N PHE A 9 -13.44 12.86 43.89
CA PHE A 9 -12.44 13.66 44.62
C PHE A 9 -12.98 15.08 44.83
N LEU A 10 -13.24 15.38 46.11
CA LEU A 10 -13.69 16.64 46.66
C LEU A 10 -12.42 17.48 46.97
N VAL A 11 -12.28 18.69 46.43
CA VAL A 11 -11.27 19.66 46.88
C VAL A 11 -11.93 20.98 47.22
N THR A 12 -11.54 21.46 48.40
CA THR A 12 -12.19 22.42 49.27
C THR A 12 -11.78 23.85 48.97
N ILE A 13 -12.78 24.74 48.98
CA ILE A 13 -12.71 26.20 49.02
C ILE A 13 -12.06 26.67 50.34
N ASN A 14 -11.17 27.67 50.32
CA ASN A 14 -10.96 28.59 51.45
C ASN A 14 -10.38 29.97 51.05
N PHE A 15 -11.15 30.99 51.42
CA PHE A 15 -10.83 32.36 51.87
C PHE A 15 -9.92 33.30 51.06
N MET A 16 -10.56 34.21 50.34
CA MET A 16 -10.09 35.58 50.09
C MET A 16 -10.32 36.44 51.35
N ILE A 17 -9.24 36.98 51.94
CA ILE A 17 -9.30 38.09 52.90
C ILE A 17 -8.88 39.34 52.13
N SER A 18 -9.84 40.23 51.90
CA SER A 18 -9.63 41.59 51.41
C SER A 18 -9.30 42.50 52.59
N CYS A 19 -8.14 43.15 52.56
CA CYS A 19 -7.77 44.18 53.53
C CYS A 19 -7.44 45.47 52.78
N SER A 20 -8.30 46.47 52.95
CA SER A 20 -8.17 47.85 52.50
C SER A 20 -7.19 48.63 53.39
N LYS A 21 -6.39 49.51 52.76
CA LYS A 21 -5.97 50.81 53.32
C LYS A 21 -5.38 51.75 52.25
N GLU A 22 -6.10 52.83 51.98
CA GLU A 22 -5.60 54.15 51.50
C GLU A 22 -4.88 54.84 52.69
N GLU A 23 -3.96 55.81 52.62
CA GLU A 23 -3.39 56.77 51.64
C GLU A 23 -2.19 57.47 52.39
N PRO A 24 -1.59 58.60 51.97
CA PRO A 24 -0.78 58.97 50.79
C PRO A 24 0.63 59.47 51.22
N THR A 25 1.54 59.81 50.27
CA THR A 25 2.41 61.03 50.34
C THR A 25 3.43 61.15 49.18
N SER A 26 3.30 62.27 48.46
CA SER A 26 4.33 63.17 47.89
C SER A 26 5.51 62.62 47.05
N ASP A 27 5.41 62.94 45.76
CA ASP A 27 6.41 63.15 44.70
C ASP A 27 7.81 63.64 45.17
N PRO A 28 8.92 63.18 44.53
CA PRO A 28 9.48 64.02 43.47
C PRO A 28 10.03 63.24 42.25
N GLN A 29 9.59 63.65 41.06
CA GLN A 29 10.29 63.64 39.77
C GLN A 29 11.62 62.86 39.72
N ASN A 30 11.58 61.64 39.16
CA ASN A 30 12.76 60.94 38.67
C ASN A 30 12.74 60.94 37.13
N PRO A 31 13.67 61.62 36.43
CA PRO A 31 13.78 61.58 34.99
C PRO A 31 14.63 60.36 34.58
N GLY A 32 13.99 59.33 34.04
CA GLY A 32 14.69 58.21 33.42
C GLY A 32 13.79 56.99 33.28
N ASN A 33 13.21 56.81 32.09
CA ASN A 33 12.58 55.55 31.69
C ASN A 33 13.61 54.42 31.86
N SER A 34 13.46 53.60 32.91
CA SER A 34 14.35 52.47 33.22
C SER A 34 13.89 51.15 32.60
N GLU A 35 12.85 51.18 31.76
CA GLU A 35 12.28 50.00 31.11
C GLU A 35 12.26 50.20 29.59
N LEU A 36 12.41 49.09 28.87
CA LEU A 36 12.28 49.08 27.41
C LEU A 36 10.82 49.31 27.04
N ILE A 37 10.60 50.19 26.05
CA ILE A 37 9.28 50.38 25.46
C ILE A 37 9.13 49.33 24.36
N GLU A 38 8.21 48.40 24.55
CA GLU A 38 7.86 47.40 23.56
C GLU A 38 6.75 47.94 22.64
N SER A 39 6.98 47.88 21.34
CA SER A 39 6.00 48.26 20.31
C SER A 39 5.90 47.17 19.24
N PRO A 40 4.77 47.09 18.49
CA PRO A 40 4.61 46.05 17.48
C PRO A 40 5.73 46.11 16.42
N GLY A 41 6.32 44.97 16.11
CA GLY A 41 7.30 44.87 15.05
C GLY A 41 6.68 44.95 13.66
N GLN A 42 7.52 45.17 12.66
CA GLN A 42 7.10 45.42 11.27
C GLN A 42 7.35 44.22 10.34
N ILE A 43 7.86 43.11 10.88
CA ILE A 43 8.13 41.91 10.09
C ILE A 43 6.83 41.26 9.62
N THR A 44 6.79 40.92 8.34
CA THR A 44 5.71 40.26 7.61
C THR A 44 6.25 39.07 6.82
N GLU A 45 5.35 38.29 6.22
CA GLU A 45 5.74 37.16 5.35
C GLU A 45 6.58 37.63 4.14
N GLU A 46 6.34 38.85 3.63
CA GLU A 46 7.02 39.41 2.46
C GLU A 46 8.51 39.71 2.72
N ASP A 47 8.92 39.78 3.99
CA ASP A 47 10.31 40.01 4.38
C ASP A 47 11.16 38.74 4.26
N PHE A 48 10.56 37.59 3.95
CA PHE A 48 11.25 36.31 3.80
C PHE A 48 11.03 35.70 2.43
N GLU A 49 12.10 35.14 1.87
CA GLU A 49 12.00 34.29 0.69
C GLU A 49 11.15 33.05 1.02
N SER A 50 10.20 32.73 0.13
CA SER A 50 9.36 31.55 0.26
C SER A 50 9.21 30.88 -1.10
N PHE A 51 9.28 29.55 -1.06
CA PHE A 51 8.98 28.71 -2.19
C PHE A 51 7.53 28.93 -2.65
N ALA A 52 7.31 29.21 -3.93
CA ALA A 52 5.97 29.53 -4.45
C ALA A 52 4.98 28.35 -4.37
N GLY A 53 5.48 27.12 -4.16
CA GLY A 53 4.70 25.89 -4.19
C GLY A 53 4.69 25.21 -5.55
N GLU A 54 4.22 23.97 -5.57
CA GLU A 54 3.98 23.15 -6.75
C GLU A 54 2.55 22.63 -6.77
N ILE A 55 2.02 22.43 -7.97
CA ILE A 55 0.80 21.64 -8.21
C ILE A 55 1.13 20.48 -9.14
N GLY A 56 0.38 19.39 -9.03
CA GLY A 56 0.71 18.21 -9.81
C GLY A 56 -0.35 17.13 -9.84
N LEU A 57 0.05 16.02 -10.45
CA LEU A 57 -0.70 14.79 -10.59
C LEU A 57 0.25 13.62 -10.36
N ILE A 58 -0.21 12.62 -9.58
CA ILE A 58 0.49 11.35 -9.42
C ILE A 58 -0.34 10.26 -10.07
N LEU A 59 0.25 9.56 -11.02
CA LEU A 59 -0.34 8.42 -11.72
C LEU A 59 0.26 7.12 -11.21
N ASN A 60 -0.60 6.15 -10.90
CA ASN A 60 -0.21 4.83 -10.45
C ASN A 60 -0.46 3.79 -11.54
N ALA A 61 0.62 3.30 -12.14
CA ALA A 61 0.64 2.33 -13.22
C ALA A 61 0.68 0.87 -12.73
N ARG A 62 0.68 0.63 -11.40
CA ARG A 62 0.71 -0.72 -10.80
C ARG A 62 -0.35 -1.69 -11.35
N PRO A 63 -1.60 -1.27 -11.68
CA PRO A 63 -2.57 -2.17 -12.31
C PRO A 63 -2.12 -2.76 -13.65
N LEU A 64 -1.30 -2.03 -14.43
CA LEU A 64 -0.74 -2.53 -15.68
C LEU A 64 0.34 -3.57 -15.38
N VAL A 65 1.13 -3.34 -14.33
CA VAL A 65 2.20 -4.27 -13.91
C VAL A 65 1.66 -5.58 -13.38
N ARG A 66 0.55 -5.56 -12.62
CA ARG A 66 -0.14 -6.79 -12.21
C ARG A 66 -0.61 -7.64 -13.39
N LYS A 67 -0.79 -7.04 -14.57
CA LYS A 67 -1.12 -7.73 -15.83
C LYS A 67 0.12 -8.18 -16.62
N GLY A 68 1.33 -7.98 -16.07
CA GLY A 68 2.61 -8.38 -16.63
C GLY A 68 3.29 -7.36 -17.54
N TYR A 69 2.76 -6.13 -17.65
CA TYR A 69 3.40 -5.06 -18.42
C TYR A 69 4.44 -4.29 -17.61
N LYS A 70 5.43 -3.69 -18.26
CA LYS A 70 6.47 -2.88 -17.61
C LYS A 70 6.47 -1.45 -18.16
N PRO A 71 5.57 -0.57 -17.69
CA PRO A 71 5.54 0.81 -18.13
C PRO A 71 6.72 1.59 -17.52
N THR A 72 7.41 2.37 -18.33
CA THR A 72 8.59 3.17 -17.92
C THR A 72 8.38 4.67 -18.04
N GLN A 73 7.33 5.08 -18.76
CA GLN A 73 6.95 6.48 -18.94
C GLN A 73 5.46 6.60 -19.21
N VAL A 74 4.91 7.79 -18.94
CA VAL A 74 3.54 8.15 -19.29
C VAL A 74 3.52 9.52 -19.98
N SER A 75 2.96 9.55 -21.19
CA SER A 75 2.72 10.80 -21.91
C SER A 75 1.38 11.38 -21.47
N LEU A 76 1.43 12.55 -20.84
CA LEU A 76 0.29 13.32 -20.39
C LEU A 76 -0.04 14.40 -21.42
N THR A 77 -1.29 14.44 -21.88
CA THR A 77 -1.81 15.58 -22.65
C THR A 77 -2.76 16.37 -21.76
N ILE A 78 -2.47 17.64 -21.54
CA ILE A 78 -3.29 18.53 -20.71
C ILE A 78 -3.95 19.58 -21.60
N LEU A 79 -5.28 19.53 -21.66
CA LEU A 79 -6.06 20.49 -22.44
C LEU A 79 -6.40 21.69 -21.56
N ALA A 80 -5.51 22.68 -21.57
CA ALA A 80 -5.68 23.97 -20.89
C ALA A 80 -5.71 25.12 -21.92
N ASN A 81 -6.48 26.16 -21.64
CA ASN A 81 -6.57 27.35 -22.48
C ASN A 81 -5.44 28.35 -22.18
N SER A 82 -4.89 28.30 -20.96
CA SER A 82 -3.85 29.20 -20.47
C SER A 82 -2.43 28.86 -20.94
N GLY A 83 -2.21 27.67 -21.52
CA GLY A 83 -0.89 27.22 -21.99
C GLY A 83 -0.86 25.73 -22.31
N ASP A 84 0.30 25.25 -22.80
CA ASP A 84 0.58 23.83 -22.94
C ASP A 84 1.37 23.32 -21.73
N PHE A 85 0.76 22.40 -21.00
CA PHE A 85 1.33 21.75 -19.81
C PHE A 85 1.50 20.24 -20.03
N SER A 86 1.44 19.79 -21.28
CA SER A 86 1.60 18.39 -21.65
C SER A 86 3.06 17.98 -21.49
N GLU A 87 3.30 16.84 -20.86
CA GLU A 87 4.66 16.35 -20.58
C GLU A 87 4.70 14.82 -20.63
N THR A 88 5.84 14.25 -21.02
CA THR A 88 6.10 12.83 -20.80
C THR A 88 6.93 12.67 -19.54
N VAL A 89 6.33 12.09 -18.51
CA VAL A 89 6.98 11.90 -17.22
C VAL A 89 7.47 10.45 -17.08
N PRO A 90 8.65 10.23 -16.49
CA PRO A 90 9.13 8.88 -16.20
C PRO A 90 8.23 8.21 -15.14
N ILE A 91 8.10 6.90 -15.25
CA ILE A 91 7.52 6.06 -14.20
C ILE A 91 8.69 5.46 -13.43
N GLU A 92 8.72 5.69 -12.12
CA GLU A 92 9.81 5.18 -11.29
C GLU A 92 9.69 3.64 -11.17
N GLU A 93 10.84 2.97 -11.31
CA GLU A 93 10.94 1.53 -11.64
C GLU A 93 10.43 0.57 -10.55
N HIS A 94 10.32 1.04 -9.30
CA HIS A 94 9.92 0.20 -8.17
C HIS A 94 8.52 0.55 -7.68
N THR A 95 8.20 1.84 -7.63
CA THR A 95 6.90 2.36 -7.26
C THR A 95 5.86 2.11 -8.35
N PHE A 96 6.30 2.11 -9.62
CA PHE A 96 5.46 2.19 -10.81
C PHE A 96 4.49 3.38 -10.77
N MET A 97 4.97 4.49 -10.22
CA MET A 97 4.25 5.75 -10.18
C MET A 97 4.98 6.80 -11.02
N GLY A 98 4.21 7.55 -11.80
CA GLY A 98 4.68 8.73 -12.54
C GLY A 98 4.16 10.00 -11.89
N GLN A 99 4.94 11.06 -11.93
CA GLN A 99 4.59 12.32 -11.28
C GLN A 99 4.81 13.50 -12.21
N LEU A 100 3.75 14.29 -12.41
CA LEU A 100 3.84 15.61 -13.01
C LEU A 100 3.94 16.65 -11.89
N LYS A 101 4.94 17.53 -11.97
CA LYS A 101 5.12 18.67 -11.07
C LYS A 101 5.19 19.95 -11.88
N ILE A 102 4.32 20.90 -11.57
CA ILE A 102 4.32 22.23 -12.17
C ILE A 102 4.58 23.24 -11.05
N PRO A 103 5.74 23.92 -11.07
CA PRO A 103 6.01 25.03 -10.16
C PRO A 103 4.98 26.14 -10.32
N LEU A 104 4.50 26.72 -9.22
CA LEU A 104 3.59 27.87 -9.25
C LEU A 104 4.32 29.18 -9.61
N GLU A 105 5.65 29.20 -9.48
CA GLU A 105 6.49 30.30 -9.93
C GLU A 105 6.37 30.50 -11.44
N GLY A 106 6.17 31.74 -11.88
CA GLY A 106 6.03 32.07 -13.30
C GLY A 106 4.66 31.77 -13.93
N LEU A 107 3.75 31.08 -13.23
CA LEU A 107 2.38 30.89 -13.71
C LEU A 107 1.53 32.15 -13.51
N SER A 108 0.72 32.48 -14.52
CA SER A 108 -0.32 33.52 -14.40
C SER A 108 -1.44 33.06 -13.47
N ASP A 109 -2.15 34.01 -12.83
CA ASP A 109 -3.29 33.68 -11.95
C ASP A 109 -4.42 32.96 -12.70
N ALA A 110 -4.60 33.26 -13.98
CA ALA A 110 -5.53 32.55 -14.86
C ALA A 110 -5.12 31.07 -15.05
N ALA A 111 -3.84 30.80 -15.27
CA ALA A 111 -3.31 29.43 -15.37
C ALA A 111 -3.45 28.68 -14.06
N LYS A 112 -3.08 29.31 -12.93
CA LYS A 112 -3.22 28.72 -11.59
C LYS A 112 -4.68 28.34 -11.33
N THR A 113 -5.61 29.23 -11.62
CA THR A 113 -7.05 29.00 -11.41
C THR A 113 -7.57 27.88 -12.31
N GLU A 114 -7.20 27.86 -13.60
CA GLU A 114 -7.65 26.83 -14.55
C GLU A 114 -7.16 25.44 -14.15
N LEU A 115 -5.86 25.30 -13.89
CA LEU A 115 -5.23 24.02 -13.55
C LEU A 115 -5.74 23.45 -12.22
N THR A 116 -6.03 24.31 -11.24
CA THR A 116 -6.55 23.88 -9.92
C THR A 116 -8.06 23.64 -9.92
N SER A 117 -8.82 24.31 -10.80
CA SER A 117 -10.28 24.12 -10.92
C SER A 117 -10.65 22.83 -11.65
N GLY A 118 -9.76 22.33 -12.50
CA GLY A 118 -9.93 21.06 -13.21
C GLY A 118 -9.74 21.20 -14.72
N VAL A 119 -8.84 20.40 -15.27
CA VAL A 119 -8.52 20.35 -16.71
C VAL A 119 -8.75 18.95 -17.26
N GLN A 120 -8.97 18.84 -18.57
CA GLN A 120 -9.07 17.55 -19.22
C GLN A 120 -7.66 17.00 -19.48
N VAL A 121 -7.42 15.77 -19.02
CA VAL A 121 -6.15 15.07 -19.10
C VAL A 121 -6.35 13.74 -19.81
N SER A 122 -5.42 13.38 -20.70
CA SER A 122 -5.27 12.01 -21.18
C SER A 122 -3.89 11.47 -20.84
N ALA A 123 -3.82 10.17 -20.55
CA ALA A 123 -2.59 9.49 -20.15
C ALA A 123 -2.32 8.30 -21.07
N GLU A 124 -1.14 8.25 -21.66
CA GLU A 124 -0.66 7.15 -22.51
C GLU A 124 0.58 6.51 -21.87
N TYR A 125 0.42 5.28 -21.37
CA TYR A 125 1.49 4.53 -20.72
C TYR A 125 2.32 3.79 -21.78
N LYS A 126 3.65 3.90 -21.70
CA LYS A 126 4.58 3.33 -22.68
C LYS A 126 5.65 2.48 -22.01
N ASP A 127 6.16 1.52 -22.78
CA ASP A 127 7.32 0.71 -22.41
C ASP A 127 8.65 1.46 -22.63
N GLU A 128 9.76 0.78 -22.30
CA GLU A 128 11.14 1.27 -22.50
C GLU A 128 11.48 1.65 -23.95
N ASN A 129 10.76 1.08 -24.93
CA ASN A 129 10.96 1.35 -26.35
C ASN A 129 10.07 2.49 -26.86
N GLY A 130 9.22 3.07 -26.01
CA GLY A 130 8.23 4.08 -26.38
C GLY A 130 6.97 3.53 -27.03
N THR A 131 6.74 2.22 -26.98
CA THR A 131 5.53 1.58 -27.48
C THR A 131 4.40 1.77 -26.49
N THR A 132 3.23 2.21 -26.96
CA THR A 132 2.04 2.36 -26.14
C THR A 132 1.54 1.01 -25.65
N ILE A 133 1.50 0.84 -24.33
CA ILE A 133 0.92 -0.30 -23.64
C ILE A 133 -0.59 -0.09 -23.49
N PHE A 134 -0.97 1.11 -23.04
CA PHE A 134 -2.34 1.42 -22.66
C PHE A 134 -2.60 2.92 -22.74
N THR A 135 -3.78 3.29 -23.23
CA THR A 135 -4.26 4.68 -23.26
C THR A 135 -5.50 4.78 -22.39
N GLU A 136 -5.44 5.62 -21.36
CA GLU A 136 -6.62 5.91 -20.55
C GLU A 136 -7.62 6.79 -21.32
N PRO A 137 -8.93 6.56 -21.16
CA PRO A 137 -9.93 7.54 -21.55
C PRO A 137 -9.67 8.88 -20.87
N ALA A 138 -9.87 9.98 -21.61
CA ALA A 138 -9.66 11.32 -21.05
C ALA A 138 -10.53 11.55 -19.80
N PHE A 139 -9.96 12.20 -18.80
CA PHE A 139 -10.60 12.46 -17.52
C PHE A 139 -10.38 13.91 -17.09
N THR A 140 -11.28 14.44 -16.28
CA THR A 140 -11.09 15.76 -15.65
C THR A 140 -10.31 15.59 -14.35
N TYR A 141 -9.29 16.42 -14.13
CA TYR A 141 -8.49 16.39 -12.91
C TYR A 141 -8.09 17.80 -12.48
N SER A 142 -8.19 18.06 -11.18
CA SER A 142 -7.70 19.28 -10.53
C SER A 142 -6.26 19.06 -10.07
N LEU A 143 -5.31 19.79 -10.64
CA LEU A 143 -3.92 19.73 -10.19
C LEU A 143 -3.80 20.42 -8.83
N GLN A 144 -3.18 19.73 -7.88
CA GLN A 144 -3.10 20.17 -6.49
C GLN A 144 -1.70 19.90 -5.93
N SER A 145 -1.33 20.64 -4.89
CA SER A 145 -0.22 20.25 -4.00
C SER A 145 -0.64 19.02 -3.19
N ASN A 146 0.29 18.16 -2.80
CA ASN A 146 0.02 16.89 -2.13
C ASN A 146 -1.13 16.07 -2.77
N PRO A 147 -1.11 15.83 -4.11
CA PRO A 147 -2.24 15.25 -4.81
C PRO A 147 -2.48 13.80 -4.38
N ASN A 148 -3.74 13.39 -4.39
CA ASN A 148 -4.08 11.98 -4.22
C ASN A 148 -3.64 11.18 -5.45
N VAL A 149 -3.11 9.98 -5.21
CA VAL A 149 -2.69 9.07 -6.28
C VAL A 149 -3.88 8.65 -7.13
N ARG A 150 -3.79 8.87 -8.43
CA ARG A 150 -4.75 8.36 -9.40
C ARG A 150 -4.29 7.02 -9.94
N THR A 151 -5.06 5.98 -9.70
CA THR A 151 -4.79 4.62 -10.19
C THR A 151 -5.30 4.43 -11.62
N ALA A 152 -4.45 3.86 -12.48
CA ALA A 152 -4.79 3.59 -13.86
C ALA A 152 -5.94 2.59 -13.98
N ASN A 153 -6.93 2.88 -14.84
CA ASN A 153 -8.05 1.98 -15.08
C ASN A 153 -7.71 0.94 -16.16
N ALA A 154 -7.00 -0.11 -15.78
CA ALA A 154 -6.57 -1.18 -16.70
C ALA A 154 -7.61 -2.30 -16.88
N THR A 155 -8.89 -2.08 -16.59
CA THR A 155 -9.93 -3.15 -16.63
C THR A 155 -10.04 -3.83 -17.99
N THR A 156 -9.90 -3.09 -19.09
CA THR A 156 -10.00 -3.60 -20.47
C THR A 156 -8.71 -4.22 -21.01
N LEU A 157 -7.59 -4.06 -20.32
CA LEU A 157 -6.29 -4.59 -20.74
C LEU A 157 -6.22 -6.09 -20.42
N SER A 158 -5.86 -6.95 -21.37
CA SER A 158 -5.64 -8.38 -21.08
C SER A 158 -4.29 -8.59 -20.40
N GLU A 159 -4.14 -9.65 -19.61
CA GLU A 159 -2.83 -10.03 -19.09
C GLU A 159 -1.89 -10.55 -20.19
N THR A 160 -0.59 -10.41 -20.00
CA THR A 160 0.42 -11.01 -20.88
C THR A 160 0.45 -12.54 -20.75
N PRO A 161 0.81 -13.29 -21.81
CA PRO A 161 0.90 -14.75 -21.76
C PRO A 161 1.82 -15.27 -20.65
N GLU A 162 2.93 -14.57 -20.40
CA GLU A 162 3.89 -14.91 -19.36
C GLU A 162 3.29 -14.79 -17.96
N ASN A 163 2.41 -13.80 -17.75
CA ASN A 163 1.71 -13.56 -16.49
C ASN A 163 0.64 -14.61 -16.21
N GLN A 164 -0.05 -15.06 -17.27
CA GLN A 164 -1.07 -16.11 -17.20
C GLN A 164 -0.48 -17.51 -16.94
N THR A 165 0.82 -17.72 -17.16
CA THR A 165 1.41 -19.06 -17.07
C THR A 165 1.63 -19.49 -15.61
N LEU A 166 1.02 -20.61 -15.23
CA LEU A 166 1.16 -21.24 -13.92
C LEU A 166 2.34 -22.22 -13.88
N SER A 167 3.09 -22.19 -12.79
CA SER A 167 4.20 -23.11 -12.51
C SER A 167 4.05 -23.67 -11.10
N PHE A 168 4.04 -24.99 -10.98
CA PHE A 168 3.94 -25.69 -9.70
C PHE A 168 5.15 -26.61 -9.52
N ASN A 169 5.62 -26.72 -8.28
CA ASN A 169 6.61 -27.72 -7.92
C ASN A 169 5.92 -29.09 -7.94
N GLN A 170 6.40 -29.98 -8.80
CA GLN A 170 5.80 -31.30 -9.02
C GLN A 170 5.93 -32.25 -7.82
N ASN A 171 6.79 -31.91 -6.86
CA ASN A 171 6.99 -32.66 -5.62
C ASN A 171 6.21 -32.06 -4.43
N SER A 172 5.68 -30.84 -4.59
CA SER A 172 4.91 -30.18 -3.55
C SER A 172 3.47 -30.66 -3.54
N SER A 173 2.95 -30.88 -2.33
CA SER A 173 1.56 -31.27 -2.12
C SER A 173 0.68 -30.04 -1.91
N TYR A 174 -0.36 -29.92 -2.72
CA TYR A 174 -1.28 -28.80 -2.73
C TYR A 174 -2.72 -29.26 -2.48
N TYR A 175 -3.56 -28.32 -2.02
CA TYR A 175 -5.00 -28.50 -1.90
C TYR A 175 -5.68 -27.71 -3.01
N ILE A 176 -6.77 -28.26 -3.54
CA ILE A 176 -7.65 -27.53 -4.47
C ILE A 176 -8.87 -27.09 -3.66
N GLN A 177 -8.83 -25.83 -3.20
CA GLN A 177 -9.84 -25.23 -2.33
C GLN A 177 -10.94 -24.59 -3.17
N ARG A 178 -12.19 -24.75 -2.73
CA ARG A 178 -13.34 -24.07 -3.30
C ARG A 178 -13.34 -22.59 -2.88
N MET A 179 -13.75 -21.72 -3.78
CA MET A 179 -13.94 -20.30 -3.50
C MET A 179 -15.43 -19.96 -3.35
N ASN A 180 -15.71 -18.97 -2.51
CA ASN A 180 -17.02 -18.34 -2.41
C ASN A 180 -17.21 -17.34 -3.56
N ALA A 181 -18.46 -16.89 -3.78
CA ALA A 181 -18.78 -15.93 -4.84
C ALA A 181 -18.14 -14.55 -4.63
N ASP A 182 -17.75 -14.22 -3.40
CA ASP A 182 -17.05 -12.99 -3.04
C ASP A 182 -15.52 -13.08 -3.18
N GLY A 183 -14.99 -14.20 -3.69
CA GLY A 183 -13.55 -14.42 -3.83
C GLY A 183 -12.84 -14.83 -2.53
N SER A 184 -13.57 -15.07 -1.43
CA SER A 184 -13.00 -15.63 -0.20
C SER A 184 -12.83 -17.15 -0.28
N GLY A 185 -11.84 -17.69 0.45
CA GLY A 185 -11.64 -19.14 0.56
C GLY A 185 -12.77 -19.83 1.34
N ASN A 186 -13.30 -20.92 0.80
CA ASN A 186 -14.28 -21.77 1.49
C ASN A 186 -13.58 -22.91 2.24
N SER A 187 -14.19 -23.46 3.29
CA SER A 187 -13.63 -24.60 4.01
C SER A 187 -13.64 -25.92 3.23
N PHE A 188 -14.14 -25.95 1.98
CA PHE A 188 -14.24 -27.16 1.17
C PHE A 188 -13.02 -27.30 0.26
N ALA A 189 -12.45 -28.51 0.20
CA ALA A 189 -11.36 -28.84 -0.72
C ALA A 189 -11.60 -30.19 -1.39
N TRP A 190 -10.95 -30.38 -2.56
CA TRP A 190 -10.93 -31.65 -3.25
C TRP A 190 -10.44 -32.77 -2.32
N ARG A 191 -11.07 -33.92 -2.42
CA ARG A 191 -10.85 -35.06 -1.54
C ARG A 191 -11.05 -36.36 -2.31
N HIS A 192 -10.10 -37.27 -2.19
CA HIS A 192 -10.28 -38.66 -2.59
C HIS A 192 -11.14 -39.41 -1.55
N LEU A 193 -12.23 -40.03 -2.01
CA LEU A 193 -13.01 -40.96 -1.18
C LEU A 193 -12.60 -42.40 -1.51
N PRO A 194 -11.82 -43.07 -0.65
CA PRO A 194 -11.48 -44.47 -0.85
C PRO A 194 -12.73 -45.33 -0.64
N GLY A 195 -13.06 -46.21 -1.60
CA GLY A 195 -14.06 -47.26 -1.34
C GLY A 195 -14.74 -47.87 -2.55
N THR A 196 -15.25 -49.08 -2.35
CA THR A 196 -16.09 -49.87 -3.27
C THR A 196 -17.45 -49.24 -3.58
N THR A 197 -17.90 -48.29 -2.75
CA THR A 197 -19.21 -47.62 -2.86
C THR A 197 -19.18 -46.40 -3.78
N TYR A 198 -18.01 -45.75 -3.90
CA TYR A 198 -17.85 -44.48 -4.62
C TYR A 198 -16.75 -44.54 -5.69
N ASN A 199 -16.30 -45.73 -6.10
CA ASN A 199 -15.38 -45.95 -7.23
C ASN A 199 -14.16 -44.99 -7.30
N ASP A 200 -13.50 -44.73 -6.16
CA ASP A 200 -12.36 -43.80 -6.08
C ASP A 200 -12.65 -42.37 -6.61
N VAL A 201 -13.88 -41.89 -6.44
CA VAL A 201 -14.30 -40.52 -6.83
C VAL A 201 -13.55 -39.45 -6.04
N ILE A 202 -13.28 -38.34 -6.74
CA ILE A 202 -12.89 -37.08 -6.12
C ILE A 202 -14.14 -36.25 -5.85
N THR A 203 -14.33 -35.86 -4.59
CA THR A 203 -15.40 -34.96 -4.13
C THR A 203 -14.79 -33.65 -3.63
N ALA A 204 -15.61 -32.69 -3.18
CA ALA A 204 -15.17 -31.55 -2.40
C ALA A 204 -15.96 -31.42 -1.09
N ASN A 205 -15.27 -31.48 0.05
CA ASN A 205 -15.89 -31.47 1.38
C ASN A 205 -15.08 -30.61 2.36
N ASN A 206 -15.69 -30.26 3.50
CA ASN A 206 -15.05 -29.51 4.59
C ASN A 206 -13.68 -30.08 4.97
N THR A 207 -12.69 -29.23 5.18
CA THR A 207 -11.31 -29.56 5.54
C THR A 207 -10.75 -28.52 6.50
N GLU A 208 -9.75 -28.91 7.28
CA GLU A 208 -9.08 -28.03 8.24
C GLU A 208 -7.85 -27.35 7.64
N PHE A 209 -7.29 -27.91 6.57
CA PHE A 209 -6.08 -27.42 5.89
C PHE A 209 -4.85 -27.42 6.82
N ASN A 210 -4.75 -28.43 7.67
CA ASN A 210 -3.68 -28.54 8.67
C ASN A 210 -2.49 -29.40 8.21
N GLY A 211 -2.59 -30.03 7.03
CA GLY A 211 -1.52 -30.84 6.44
C GLY A 211 -1.48 -32.29 6.84
N ASN A 212 -2.41 -32.68 7.71
CA ASN A 212 -2.55 -34.06 8.14
C ASN A 212 -3.68 -34.80 7.39
N GLU A 213 -4.12 -34.28 6.24
CA GLU A 213 -5.17 -34.87 5.40
C GLU A 213 -4.60 -35.55 4.13
N PRO A 214 -4.10 -36.81 4.24
CA PRO A 214 -3.44 -37.49 3.13
C PRO A 214 -4.37 -37.78 1.93
N ASP A 215 -5.69 -37.71 2.12
CA ASP A 215 -6.71 -37.90 1.09
C ASP A 215 -7.02 -36.62 0.27
N ARG A 216 -6.30 -35.52 0.53
CA ARG A 216 -6.55 -34.19 -0.07
C ARG A 216 -5.33 -33.54 -0.71
N GLY A 217 -4.17 -34.20 -0.61
CA GLY A 217 -2.94 -33.73 -1.23
C GLY A 217 -2.89 -34.09 -2.71
N PHE A 218 -2.61 -33.10 -3.55
CA PHE A 218 -2.42 -33.27 -4.98
C PHE A 218 -1.14 -32.60 -5.47
N THR A 219 -0.52 -33.19 -6.48
CA THR A 219 0.62 -32.65 -7.23
C THR A 219 0.18 -32.33 -8.65
N PHE A 220 0.70 -31.25 -9.22
CA PHE A 220 0.40 -30.81 -10.59
C PHE A 220 1.60 -31.07 -11.50
N ILE A 221 1.38 -31.84 -12.56
CA ILE A 221 2.44 -32.20 -13.50
C ILE A 221 2.11 -31.57 -14.85
N PRO A 222 2.92 -30.62 -15.35
CA PRO A 222 2.61 -29.89 -16.57
C PRO A 222 2.55 -30.81 -17.77
N ILE A 223 1.60 -30.56 -18.66
CA ILE A 223 1.49 -31.24 -19.96
C ILE A 223 2.38 -30.51 -20.97
N PRO A 224 3.40 -31.17 -21.57
CA PRO A 224 4.30 -30.50 -22.49
C PRO A 224 3.58 -29.87 -23.69
N GLY A 225 3.86 -28.60 -23.95
CA GLY A 225 3.28 -27.84 -25.07
C GLY A 225 1.86 -27.31 -24.84
N GLU A 226 1.27 -27.52 -23.66
CA GLU A 226 -0.07 -27.03 -23.32
C GLU A 226 -0.01 -26.09 -22.11
N VAL A 227 -0.28 -24.80 -22.35
CA VAL A 227 -0.25 -23.75 -21.30
C VAL A 227 -1.33 -24.02 -20.26
N ASN A 228 -0.96 -23.93 -18.98
CA ASN A 228 -1.85 -24.13 -17.82
C ASN A 228 -2.60 -25.47 -17.82
N THR A 229 -2.13 -26.46 -18.55
CA THR A 229 -2.70 -27.81 -18.55
C THR A 229 -1.82 -28.74 -17.73
N PHE A 230 -2.44 -29.45 -16.80
CA PHE A 230 -1.76 -30.34 -15.88
C PHE A 230 -2.42 -31.72 -15.85
N ALA A 231 -1.61 -32.75 -15.66
CA ALA A 231 -2.06 -34.00 -15.07
C ALA A 231 -2.04 -33.85 -13.54
N ILE A 232 -3.17 -34.15 -12.89
CA ILE A 232 -3.30 -34.04 -11.43
C ILE A 232 -3.05 -35.43 -10.83
N ARG A 233 -2.13 -35.53 -9.88
CA ARG A 233 -1.77 -36.78 -9.20
C ARG A 233 -1.98 -36.66 -7.71
N HIS A 234 -2.72 -37.60 -7.13
CA HIS A 234 -2.94 -37.68 -5.70
C HIS A 234 -1.65 -38.05 -4.97
N THR A 235 -1.27 -37.27 -3.96
CA THR A 235 0.04 -37.37 -3.30
C THR A 235 0.20 -38.70 -2.57
N ALA A 236 -0.80 -39.15 -1.79
CA ALA A 236 -0.65 -40.33 -0.95
C ALA A 236 -0.63 -41.65 -1.74
N SER A 237 -1.37 -41.74 -2.85
CA SER A 237 -1.46 -42.97 -3.66
C SER A 237 -0.60 -42.94 -4.93
N LEU A 238 -0.03 -41.78 -5.28
CA LEU A 238 0.71 -41.53 -6.52
C LEU A 238 -0.10 -41.80 -7.81
N ARG A 239 -1.42 -41.95 -7.68
CA ARG A 239 -2.32 -42.25 -8.80
C ARG A 239 -2.80 -40.97 -9.47
N TYR A 240 -2.93 -40.99 -10.80
CA TYR A 240 -3.44 -39.86 -11.57
C TYR A 240 -4.96 -39.80 -11.55
N ILE A 241 -5.51 -38.59 -11.48
CA ILE A 241 -6.93 -38.33 -11.66
C ILE A 241 -7.26 -38.40 -13.16
N LYS A 242 -8.39 -39.01 -13.49
CA LYS A 242 -9.01 -38.89 -14.81
C LYS A 242 -10.50 -38.64 -14.70
N VAL A 243 -11.09 -38.04 -15.71
CA VAL A 243 -12.56 -38.01 -15.82
C VAL A 243 -13.06 -39.32 -16.43
N ALA A 244 -13.99 -39.98 -15.75
CA ALA A 244 -14.60 -41.22 -16.19
C ALA A 244 -16.07 -41.34 -15.74
N PRO A 245 -16.87 -42.21 -16.38
CA PRO A 245 -18.21 -42.51 -15.92
C PRO A 245 -18.20 -43.16 -14.53
N VAL A 246 -19.02 -42.64 -13.63
CA VAL A 246 -19.23 -43.10 -12.28
C VAL A 246 -20.68 -43.50 -12.10
N PHE A 247 -20.87 -44.63 -11.43
CA PHE A 247 -22.17 -45.17 -11.06
C PHE A 247 -22.45 -44.81 -9.60
N ILE A 248 -23.49 -44.03 -9.35
CA ILE A 248 -23.95 -43.80 -7.99
C ILE A 248 -25.06 -44.80 -7.69
N ASN A 249 -24.87 -45.59 -6.63
CA ASN A 249 -25.84 -46.57 -6.14
C ASN A 249 -26.97 -45.92 -5.32
N THR A 250 -27.43 -44.72 -5.70
CA THR A 250 -28.64 -44.10 -5.16
C THR A 250 -29.80 -44.36 -6.12
N ILE A 251 -31.02 -44.49 -5.61
CA ILE A 251 -32.22 -44.69 -6.44
C ILE A 251 -32.78 -43.30 -6.78
N PRO A 252 -32.97 -42.94 -8.07
CA PRO A 252 -32.72 -43.73 -9.28
C PRO A 252 -31.24 -43.78 -9.69
N PHE A 253 -30.80 -44.91 -10.25
CA PHE A 253 -29.42 -45.09 -10.77
C PHE A 253 -29.06 -43.96 -11.73
N ALA A 254 -28.01 -43.22 -11.39
CA ALA A 254 -27.45 -42.18 -12.23
C ALA A 254 -26.02 -42.53 -12.64
N ILE A 255 -25.74 -42.37 -13.93
CA ILE A 255 -24.37 -42.38 -14.47
C ILE A 255 -24.01 -40.93 -14.72
N HIS A 256 -22.87 -40.51 -14.20
CA HIS A 256 -22.30 -39.23 -14.58
C HIS A 256 -20.79 -39.29 -14.69
N ASN A 257 -20.19 -38.37 -15.44
CA ASN A 257 -18.75 -38.22 -15.55
C ASN A 257 -18.21 -37.41 -14.39
N ALA A 258 -17.25 -37.99 -13.66
CA ALA A 258 -16.61 -37.36 -12.51
C ALA A 258 -15.10 -37.55 -12.57
N PRO A 259 -14.32 -36.68 -11.90
CA PRO A 259 -12.93 -36.96 -11.63
C PRO A 259 -12.82 -38.16 -10.68
N VAL A 260 -12.07 -39.17 -11.10
CA VAL A 260 -11.80 -40.40 -10.34
C VAL A 260 -10.31 -40.69 -10.32
N LEU A 261 -9.86 -41.38 -9.29
CA LEU A 261 -8.49 -41.85 -9.21
C LEU A 261 -8.30 -43.05 -10.15
N SER A 262 -7.44 -42.92 -11.17
CA SER A 262 -7.10 -44.02 -12.07
C SER A 262 -6.10 -44.99 -11.43
N ASN A 263 -5.97 -46.23 -11.92
CA ASN A 263 -4.92 -47.14 -11.46
C ASN A 263 -3.50 -46.79 -11.96
N ASN A 264 -3.34 -45.72 -12.73
CA ASN A 264 -2.06 -45.35 -13.33
C ASN A 264 -1.26 -44.46 -12.38
N THR A 265 0.03 -44.75 -12.24
CA THR A 265 0.99 -43.99 -11.42
C THR A 265 2.14 -43.38 -12.24
N SER A 266 2.17 -43.62 -13.55
CA SER A 266 3.23 -43.14 -14.46
C SER A 266 2.68 -42.19 -15.53
N LEU A 267 3.29 -41.01 -15.65
CA LEU A 267 2.97 -40.03 -16.70
C LEU A 267 3.15 -40.63 -18.10
N THR A 268 4.25 -41.34 -18.34
CA THR A 268 4.55 -41.96 -19.63
C THR A 268 3.51 -43.01 -20.00
N VAL A 269 2.94 -43.72 -19.02
CA VAL A 269 1.86 -44.67 -19.27
C VAL A 269 0.61 -43.93 -19.71
N ILE A 270 0.15 -42.91 -18.96
CA ILE A 270 -1.08 -42.19 -19.31
C ILE A 270 -0.98 -41.45 -20.65
N GLN A 271 0.21 -40.96 -21.01
CA GLN A 271 0.48 -40.29 -22.30
C GLN A 271 0.28 -41.21 -23.52
N ASN A 272 0.44 -42.52 -23.34
CA ASN A 272 0.28 -43.50 -24.41
C ASN A 272 -1.12 -44.13 -24.46
N LEU A 273 -2.02 -43.75 -23.54
CA LEU A 273 -3.40 -44.24 -23.55
C LEU A 273 -4.24 -43.52 -24.61
N SER A 274 -5.19 -44.24 -25.20
CA SER A 274 -6.14 -43.66 -26.15
C SER A 274 -7.07 -42.61 -25.51
N ASP A 275 -7.25 -42.66 -24.18
CA ASP A 275 -8.05 -41.71 -23.39
C ASP A 275 -7.17 -40.66 -22.67
N TYR A 276 -5.95 -40.38 -23.14
CA TYR A 276 -5.02 -39.44 -22.49
C TYR A 276 -5.65 -38.06 -22.18
N ASN A 277 -6.53 -37.55 -23.05
CA ASN A 277 -7.23 -36.29 -22.79
C ASN A 277 -8.07 -36.29 -21.51
N SER A 278 -8.56 -37.45 -21.06
CA SER A 278 -9.30 -37.58 -19.78
C SER A 278 -8.45 -37.32 -18.54
N PHE A 279 -7.12 -37.28 -18.68
CA PHE A 279 -6.17 -36.96 -17.62
C PHE A 279 -5.72 -35.50 -17.61
N LYS A 280 -6.16 -34.70 -18.59
CA LYS A 280 -5.72 -33.31 -18.76
C LYS A 280 -6.71 -32.34 -18.14
N PHE A 281 -6.22 -31.50 -17.24
CA PHE A 281 -6.98 -30.46 -16.57
C PHE A 281 -6.35 -29.11 -16.86
N ARG A 282 -7.10 -28.23 -17.52
CA ARG A 282 -6.68 -26.86 -17.84
C ARG A 282 -7.19 -25.90 -16.79
N PHE A 283 -6.31 -25.02 -16.31
CA PHE A 283 -6.63 -23.96 -15.37
C PHE A 283 -6.88 -22.69 -16.16
N GLU A 284 -8.09 -22.19 -16.09
CA GLU A 284 -8.55 -21.00 -16.82
C GLU A 284 -8.84 -19.93 -15.79
N GLN A 285 -8.10 -18.82 -15.85
CA GLN A 285 -8.31 -17.69 -14.96
C GLN A 285 -9.70 -17.09 -15.23
N ALA A 286 -10.46 -16.92 -14.17
CA ALA A 286 -11.74 -16.21 -14.17
C ALA A 286 -11.57 -14.84 -13.49
N GLU A 287 -12.67 -14.12 -13.28
CA GLU A 287 -12.64 -12.86 -12.54
C GLU A 287 -12.17 -13.08 -11.07
N ASN A 288 -11.66 -12.01 -10.45
CA ASN A 288 -11.23 -11.97 -9.03
C ASN A 288 -10.18 -13.02 -8.63
N ASP A 289 -9.16 -13.25 -9.48
CA ASP A 289 -8.01 -14.13 -9.18
C ASP A 289 -8.41 -15.58 -8.85
N THR A 290 -9.55 -16.01 -9.37
CA THR A 290 -10.05 -17.37 -9.24
C THR A 290 -9.83 -18.17 -10.52
N TYR A 291 -9.89 -19.50 -10.41
CA TYR A 291 -9.68 -20.40 -11.54
C TYR A 291 -10.87 -21.33 -11.74
N ILE A 292 -11.23 -21.52 -13.00
CA ILE A 292 -12.06 -22.63 -13.45
C ILE A 292 -11.10 -23.75 -13.85
N ILE A 293 -11.36 -24.97 -13.37
CA ILE A 293 -10.62 -26.16 -13.78
C ILE A 293 -11.46 -26.88 -14.83
N THR A 294 -10.93 -27.02 -16.04
CA THR A 294 -11.62 -27.62 -17.19
C THR A 294 -10.99 -28.96 -17.54
N SER A 295 -11.78 -30.03 -17.64
CA SER A 295 -11.31 -31.34 -18.10
C SER A 295 -11.39 -31.44 -19.62
N LEU A 296 -10.26 -31.72 -20.28
CA LEU A 296 -10.19 -31.79 -21.75
C LEU A 296 -10.71 -33.11 -22.33
N GLY A 297 -10.90 -34.15 -21.52
CA GLY A 297 -11.45 -35.44 -21.97
C GLY A 297 -12.98 -35.53 -21.90
N ALA A 298 -13.63 -34.51 -21.37
CA ALA A 298 -15.08 -34.50 -21.15
C ALA A 298 -15.89 -33.94 -22.34
N GLY A 299 -15.23 -33.43 -23.38
CA GLY A 299 -15.89 -32.86 -24.56
C GLY A 299 -14.91 -32.22 -25.54
N PRO A 300 -15.36 -31.78 -26.73
CA PRO A 300 -14.49 -31.25 -27.79
C PRO A 300 -13.73 -29.98 -27.38
N ASN A 301 -14.29 -29.18 -26.46
CA ASN A 301 -13.66 -27.97 -25.93
C ASN A 301 -13.26 -28.10 -24.45
N GLY A 302 -13.36 -29.31 -23.89
CA GLY A 302 -13.36 -29.56 -22.46
C GLY A 302 -14.65 -29.10 -21.75
N LEU A 303 -14.84 -29.56 -20.51
CA LEU A 303 -15.95 -29.15 -19.64
C LEU A 303 -15.42 -28.77 -18.25
N ALA A 304 -15.95 -27.68 -17.70
CA ALA A 304 -15.60 -27.21 -16.35
C ALA A 304 -16.00 -28.22 -15.27
N ILE A 305 -15.15 -28.39 -14.25
CA ILE A 305 -15.47 -29.15 -13.05
C ILE A 305 -16.50 -28.36 -12.22
N LYS A 306 -17.64 -28.99 -11.97
CA LYS A 306 -18.73 -28.49 -11.13
C LYS A 306 -18.83 -29.32 -9.86
N GLN A 307 -19.52 -28.78 -8.86
CA GLN A 307 -19.89 -29.52 -7.66
C GLN A 307 -21.41 -29.59 -7.55
N VAL A 308 -21.95 -30.81 -7.39
CA VAL A 308 -23.37 -31.05 -7.17
C VAL A 308 -23.56 -31.75 -5.82
N GLU A 309 -24.54 -31.26 -5.06
CA GLU A 309 -24.94 -31.86 -3.78
C GLU A 309 -25.34 -33.33 -4.00
N GLU A 310 -24.89 -34.25 -3.16
CA GLU A 310 -25.06 -35.72 -3.29
C GLU A 310 -24.19 -36.45 -4.35
N TYR A 311 -23.74 -35.76 -5.41
CA TYR A 311 -22.97 -36.36 -6.52
C TYR A 311 -21.46 -36.06 -6.46
N GLY A 312 -21.05 -35.07 -5.67
CA GLY A 312 -19.65 -34.66 -5.57
C GLY A 312 -19.22 -33.82 -6.76
N LEU A 313 -17.98 -34.01 -7.24
CA LEU A 313 -17.49 -33.31 -8.42
C LEU A 313 -17.97 -33.98 -9.71
N THR A 314 -18.36 -33.19 -10.70
CA THR A 314 -18.88 -33.68 -11.98
C THR A 314 -18.49 -32.73 -13.12
N VAL A 315 -18.45 -33.24 -14.34
CA VAL A 315 -18.38 -32.42 -15.56
C VAL A 315 -19.68 -32.42 -16.35
N ASP A 316 -20.65 -33.25 -15.94
CA ASP A 316 -21.84 -33.46 -16.74
C ASP A 316 -22.83 -32.30 -16.60
N PRO A 317 -23.32 -31.75 -17.72
CA PRO A 317 -24.32 -30.69 -17.71
C PRO A 317 -25.72 -31.19 -17.33
N MET A 318 -25.94 -32.51 -17.30
CA MET A 318 -27.26 -33.12 -17.09
C MET A 318 -27.57 -33.46 -15.64
N VAL A 319 -26.59 -33.40 -14.73
CA VAL A 319 -26.82 -33.62 -13.29
C VAL A 319 -27.42 -32.34 -12.70
N ASN A 320 -28.76 -32.25 -12.71
CA ASN A 320 -29.59 -31.15 -12.19
C ASN A 320 -29.08 -29.72 -12.55
N ALA A 321 -29.46 -29.24 -13.74
CA ALA A 321 -29.15 -27.90 -14.25
C ALA A 321 -29.56 -26.72 -13.33
N ASN A 322 -30.41 -26.96 -12.32
CA ASN A 322 -30.83 -25.95 -11.34
C ASN A 322 -29.94 -25.89 -10.07
N GLN A 323 -28.94 -26.77 -9.93
CA GLN A 323 -28.04 -26.86 -8.77
C GLN A 323 -26.55 -26.95 -9.14
N SER A 324 -26.21 -27.16 -10.43
CA SER A 324 -24.83 -27.21 -10.89
C SER A 324 -24.29 -25.80 -11.19
N GLU A 325 -23.84 -25.09 -10.15
CA GLU A 325 -23.11 -23.84 -10.37
C GLU A 325 -21.66 -24.15 -10.77
N GLU A 326 -21.14 -23.40 -11.75
CA GLU A 326 -19.70 -23.34 -11.98
C GLU A 326 -19.02 -22.93 -10.68
N ARG A 327 -17.96 -23.65 -10.32
CA ARG A 327 -17.22 -23.41 -9.08
C ARG A 327 -15.86 -22.84 -9.42
N PHE A 328 -15.53 -21.80 -8.67
CA PHE A 328 -14.22 -21.21 -8.64
C PHE A 328 -13.34 -21.97 -7.66
N TRP A 329 -12.10 -22.21 -8.06
CA TRP A 329 -11.11 -22.94 -7.29
C TRP A 329 -9.86 -22.07 -7.13
N ARG A 330 -9.16 -22.29 -6.02
CA ARG A 330 -7.77 -21.85 -5.86
C ARG A 330 -6.90 -23.01 -5.41
N VAL A 331 -5.61 -22.90 -5.66
CA VAL A 331 -4.61 -23.85 -5.16
C VAL A 331 -3.99 -23.29 -3.89
N VAL A 332 -3.93 -24.10 -2.84
CA VAL A 332 -3.39 -23.72 -1.54
C VAL A 332 -2.18 -24.58 -1.24
N SER A 333 -1.12 -23.94 -0.78
CA SER A 333 0.04 -24.59 -0.20
C SER A 333 0.02 -24.45 1.31
N ILE A 334 0.34 -25.53 2.04
CA ILE A 334 0.35 -25.52 3.50
C ILE A 334 1.67 -26.01 4.11
N GLY A 335 2.49 -26.70 3.32
CA GLY A 335 3.82 -27.18 3.74
C GLY A 335 4.97 -26.22 3.40
N ILE A 336 4.66 -25.04 2.85
CA ILE A 336 5.70 -24.08 2.45
C ILE A 336 6.11 -23.24 3.65
N GLU A 337 7.42 -23.27 3.91
CA GLU A 337 8.11 -22.35 4.80
C GLU A 337 8.52 -21.12 4.01
N TRP A 338 7.94 -19.97 4.36
CA TRP A 338 8.21 -18.70 3.71
C TRP A 338 9.25 -17.91 4.48
N ASN A 339 10.21 -17.34 3.75
CA ASN A 339 11.14 -16.35 4.26
C ASN A 339 10.90 -15.05 3.50
N VAL A 340 10.64 -13.97 4.23
CA VAL A 340 10.42 -12.65 3.64
C VAL A 340 11.43 -11.69 4.25
N THR A 341 12.17 -11.01 3.38
CA THR A 341 13.22 -10.09 3.78
C THR A 341 12.99 -8.72 3.16
N THR A 342 13.18 -7.68 3.96
CA THR A 342 13.15 -6.30 3.49
C THR A 342 14.42 -5.99 2.72
N ILE A 343 14.29 -5.51 1.48
CA ILE A 343 15.44 -5.17 0.64
C ILE A 343 15.54 -3.67 0.32
N GLY A 344 14.56 -2.86 0.72
CA GLY A 344 14.63 -1.41 0.64
C GLY A 344 13.26 -0.74 0.52
N THR A 345 13.29 0.59 0.45
CA THR A 345 12.12 1.44 0.26
C THR A 345 12.40 2.35 -0.94
N SER A 346 11.41 2.50 -1.81
CA SER A 346 11.43 3.48 -2.91
C SER A 346 10.25 4.43 -2.73
N PHE A 347 10.38 5.68 -3.14
CA PHE A 347 9.33 6.68 -2.95
C PHE A 347 9.36 7.74 -4.06
N LEU A 348 8.26 8.46 -4.17
CA LEU A 348 8.20 9.69 -4.96
C LEU A 348 8.27 10.88 -4.03
N ALA A 349 9.12 11.85 -4.36
CA ALA A 349 9.18 13.12 -3.64
C ALA A 349 7.80 13.80 -3.64
N PRO A 350 7.38 14.41 -2.53
CA PRO A 350 6.07 15.06 -2.45
C PRO A 350 5.95 16.22 -3.44
N VAL A 351 4.72 16.59 -3.80
CA VAL A 351 4.41 17.85 -4.49
C VAL A 351 4.12 18.89 -3.41
N LEU A 352 5.08 19.74 -3.11
CA LEU A 352 5.01 20.60 -1.93
C LEU A 352 4.11 21.82 -2.18
N PRO A 353 3.25 22.21 -1.22
CA PRO A 353 2.49 23.46 -1.32
C PRO A 353 3.42 24.67 -1.14
N LYS A 354 2.88 25.89 -1.16
CA LYS A 354 3.59 27.05 -0.60
C LYS A 354 3.74 26.82 0.91
N PRO A 355 4.92 27.04 1.54
CA PRO A 355 5.05 26.92 2.98
C PRO A 355 4.21 27.99 3.66
N GLU A 356 3.57 27.63 4.77
CA GLU A 356 2.85 28.57 5.61
C GLU A 356 3.81 29.34 6.50
N PHE A 357 3.50 30.60 6.75
CA PHE A 357 4.31 31.48 7.58
C PHE A 357 3.63 31.73 8.94
N GLY A 358 4.42 31.60 10.01
CA GLY A 358 3.97 31.88 11.37
C GLY A 358 4.90 32.84 12.09
N ILE A 359 4.33 33.82 12.79
CA ILE A 359 5.07 34.75 13.66
C ILE A 359 4.80 34.36 15.11
N GLN A 360 5.87 34.24 15.89
CA GLN A 360 5.81 33.83 17.29
C GLN A 360 6.20 34.98 18.22
N TYR A 361 7.19 35.77 17.80
CA TYR A 361 7.55 37.03 18.42
C TYR A 361 7.84 38.07 17.34
N ASN A 362 7.38 39.31 17.51
CA ASN A 362 7.63 40.39 16.57
C ASN A 362 7.41 41.74 17.26
N SER A 363 8.46 42.27 17.86
CA SER A 363 8.40 43.51 18.63
C SER A 363 9.65 44.36 18.43
N VAL A 364 9.50 45.67 18.51
CA VAL A 364 10.60 46.63 18.62
C VAL A 364 10.77 47.01 20.09
N LEU A 365 11.94 46.70 20.63
CA LEU A 365 12.37 47.08 21.97
C LEU A 365 13.13 48.40 21.91
N THR A 366 12.57 49.46 22.49
CA THR A 366 13.11 50.83 22.39
C THR A 366 13.65 51.30 23.75
N ASN A 367 14.87 51.80 23.77
CA ASN A 367 15.50 52.39 24.96
C ASN A 367 15.69 53.90 24.81
N CYS A 368 14.75 54.68 25.34
CA CYS A 368 14.88 56.15 25.41
C CYS A 368 15.49 56.64 26.74
N GLY A 369 15.96 55.73 27.60
CA GLY A 369 16.60 56.04 28.88
C GLY A 369 18.10 56.30 28.75
N SER A 370 18.74 56.67 29.87
CA SER A 370 20.20 56.82 29.97
C SER A 370 20.83 55.50 30.41
N GLY A 371 21.68 54.90 29.56
CA GLY A 371 22.33 53.61 29.79
C GLY A 371 21.72 52.47 28.97
N SER A 372 22.44 51.36 28.79
CA SER A 372 21.93 50.17 28.10
C SER A 372 20.93 49.41 28.98
N LEU A 373 19.83 48.96 28.39
CA LEU A 373 18.83 48.10 29.04
C LEU A 373 18.88 46.71 28.41
N THR A 374 18.57 45.68 29.19
CA THR A 374 18.56 44.28 28.75
C THR A 374 17.20 43.67 29.03
N GLN A 375 16.65 42.94 28.05
CA GLN A 375 15.43 42.17 28.21
C GLN A 375 15.65 40.76 27.67
N THR A 376 15.23 39.77 28.44
CA THR A 376 15.18 38.38 27.97
C THR A 376 13.93 38.21 27.13
N VAL A 377 14.11 37.88 25.85
CA VAL A 377 13.02 37.46 24.98
C VAL A 377 12.98 35.93 25.03
N ASN A 378 11.85 35.40 25.48
CA ASN A 378 11.59 33.98 25.58
C ASN A 378 10.46 33.62 24.61
N SER A 379 10.77 32.78 23.64
CA SER A 379 9.78 32.04 22.87
C SER A 379 10.00 30.56 23.12
N GLU A 380 9.07 29.92 23.83
CA GLU A 380 9.05 28.48 24.02
C GLU A 380 8.01 27.89 23.08
N ILE A 381 8.49 27.18 22.05
CA ILE A 381 7.62 26.43 21.17
C ILE A 381 8.07 24.97 21.23
N THR A 382 7.22 24.15 21.85
CA THR A 382 7.33 22.70 21.71
C THR A 382 6.32 22.27 20.66
N GLU A 383 6.81 21.81 19.51
CA GLU A 383 5.98 21.23 18.47
C GLU A 383 6.07 19.70 18.59
N THR A 384 4.91 19.04 18.55
CA THR A 384 4.87 17.58 18.41
C THR A 384 4.73 17.30 16.92
N LEU A 385 5.74 16.64 16.34
CA LEU A 385 5.71 16.15 14.97
C LEU A 385 5.25 14.71 14.96
N THR A 386 4.23 14.43 14.18
CA THR A 386 3.64 13.11 14.01
C THR A 386 3.93 12.63 12.59
N THR A 387 4.66 11.52 12.51
CA THR A 387 4.81 10.75 11.28
C THR A 387 3.86 9.57 11.34
N THR A 388 2.91 9.53 10.42
CA THR A 388 2.00 8.40 10.24
C THR A 388 2.40 7.67 8.97
N ALA A 389 2.55 6.34 9.00
CA ALA A 389 2.64 5.56 7.79
C ALA A 389 1.42 4.67 7.62
N GLY A 390 1.19 4.28 6.37
CA GLY A 390 0.01 3.60 5.83
C GLY A 390 0.39 2.60 4.75
N LEU A 391 0.48 1.28 4.96
CA LEU A 391 0.41 0.34 3.82
C LEU A 391 -1.03 0.24 3.33
N GLU A 392 -1.19 0.38 2.02
CA GLU A 392 -2.49 0.34 1.33
C GLU A 392 -2.70 -1.00 0.60
N GLU A 393 -1.63 -1.78 0.44
CA GLU A 393 -1.61 -3.10 -0.18
C GLU A 393 -1.25 -4.18 0.84
N SER A 394 -1.71 -5.40 0.58
CA SER A 394 -1.56 -6.57 1.43
C SER A 394 -0.59 -7.59 0.85
N LEU A 395 0.21 -8.19 1.72
CA LEU A 395 0.90 -9.43 1.43
C LEU A 395 -0.08 -10.58 1.65
N SER A 396 -0.21 -11.48 0.67
CA SER A 396 -1.08 -12.63 0.79
C SER A 396 -0.31 -13.91 0.44
N MET A 397 -0.36 -14.88 1.34
CA MET A 397 0.36 -16.14 1.24
C MET A 397 -0.51 -17.24 1.86
N SER A 398 -0.36 -18.47 1.37
CA SER A 398 -0.93 -19.64 2.03
C SER A 398 0.18 -20.43 2.71
N THR A 399 0.01 -20.68 4.00
CA THR A 399 0.88 -21.52 4.82
C THR A 399 0.11 -22.01 6.05
N SER A 400 0.68 -22.95 6.79
CA SER A 400 0.20 -23.39 8.11
C SER A 400 0.99 -22.78 9.27
N ASN A 401 2.01 -21.97 8.99
CA ASN A 401 2.92 -21.40 9.98
C ASN A 401 2.71 -19.89 10.16
N ASP A 402 2.94 -19.40 11.38
CA ASP A 402 3.04 -17.97 11.65
C ASP A 402 4.33 -17.43 11.02
N ILE A 403 4.21 -16.34 10.27
CA ILE A 403 5.36 -15.62 9.74
C ILE A 403 5.29 -14.19 10.28
N SER A 404 6.45 -13.65 10.65
CA SER A 404 6.59 -12.25 10.99
C SER A 404 7.65 -11.66 10.09
N VAL A 405 7.39 -10.49 9.57
CA VAL A 405 8.34 -9.76 8.74
C VAL A 405 8.64 -8.43 9.49
N THR A 406 9.73 -7.73 9.22
CA THR A 406 9.98 -6.39 9.78
C THR A 406 10.53 -5.44 8.71
N ALA A 407 10.03 -4.19 8.60
CA ALA A 407 10.67 -3.13 7.80
C ALA A 407 10.58 -1.79 8.49
N GLY A 408 11.70 -1.08 8.40
CA GLY A 408 11.67 0.38 8.41
C GLY A 408 11.33 0.94 7.04
N VAL A 409 10.43 1.92 7.03
CA VAL A 409 10.24 2.85 5.91
C VAL A 409 11.12 4.05 6.20
N ASN A 410 12.01 4.39 5.27
CA ASN A 410 12.84 5.59 5.34
C ASN A 410 12.69 6.37 4.04
N VAL A 411 12.33 7.65 4.16
CA VAL A 411 12.22 8.58 3.03
C VAL A 411 13.04 9.84 3.32
N GLU A 412 13.81 10.27 2.33
CA GLU A 412 14.65 11.47 2.39
C GLU A 412 14.32 12.36 1.18
N PHE A 413 13.83 13.57 1.38
CA PHE A 413 13.54 14.49 0.27
C PHE A 413 13.91 15.93 0.59
N SER A 414 14.10 16.73 -0.47
CA SER A 414 14.40 18.15 -0.35
C SER A 414 13.12 18.97 -0.20
N ALA A 415 13.14 19.92 0.72
CA ALA A 415 12.14 20.96 0.88
C ALA A 415 12.84 22.33 0.98
N GLU A 416 12.13 23.43 0.74
CA GLU A 416 12.72 24.77 0.84
C GLU A 416 11.98 25.58 1.90
N LEU A 417 12.70 26.11 2.89
CA LEU A 417 12.16 26.95 3.95
C LEU A 417 13.12 28.14 4.15
N PHE A 418 12.57 29.36 4.07
CA PHE A 418 13.28 30.63 4.06
C PHE A 418 14.28 30.77 2.90
N GLY A 419 13.91 30.36 1.68
CA GLY A 419 14.80 30.36 0.50
C GLY A 419 15.97 29.37 0.58
N VAL A 420 16.03 28.55 1.64
CA VAL A 420 17.11 27.60 1.88
C VAL A 420 16.60 26.18 1.74
N GLY A 421 17.22 25.42 0.82
CA GLY A 421 17.01 23.98 0.69
C GLY A 421 17.40 23.23 1.96
N THR A 422 16.47 22.46 2.51
CA THR A 422 16.63 21.58 3.66
C THR A 422 16.31 20.15 3.27
N THR A 423 17.09 19.19 3.78
CA THR A 423 16.79 17.77 3.66
C THR A 423 15.85 17.35 4.78
N VAL A 424 14.73 16.73 4.42
CA VAL A 424 13.76 16.18 5.36
C VAL A 424 13.95 14.67 5.42
N ASN A 425 14.21 14.16 6.62
CA ASN A 425 14.34 12.74 6.89
C ASN A 425 13.12 12.27 7.69
N ALA A 426 12.38 11.31 7.15
CA ALA A 426 11.31 10.65 7.87
C ALA A 426 11.56 9.14 7.87
N SER A 427 11.72 8.58 9.07
CA SER A 427 11.94 7.16 9.28
C SER A 427 10.90 6.59 10.24
N LEU A 428 10.28 5.48 9.88
CA LEU A 428 9.39 4.70 10.74
C LEU A 428 9.83 3.24 10.70
N GLU A 429 10.27 2.68 11.83
CA GLU A 429 10.48 1.23 11.97
C GLU A 429 9.15 0.55 12.31
N SER A 430 8.58 -0.20 11.36
CA SER A 430 7.34 -0.97 11.53
C SER A 430 7.64 -2.46 11.61
N THR A 431 7.08 -3.13 12.63
CA THR A 431 7.16 -4.59 12.76
C THR A 431 5.83 -5.19 12.34
N TYR A 432 5.82 -6.01 11.29
CA TYR A 432 4.61 -6.62 10.76
C TYR A 432 4.57 -8.12 11.07
N SER A 433 3.83 -8.48 12.11
CA SER A 433 3.54 -9.87 12.44
C SER A 433 2.11 -10.22 12.00
N HIS A 434 1.95 -11.16 11.09
CA HIS A 434 0.63 -11.67 10.71
C HIS A 434 0.65 -13.20 10.64
N SER A 435 -0.29 -13.86 11.30
CA SER A 435 -0.46 -15.31 11.20
C SER A 435 -1.25 -15.65 9.95
N TRP A 436 -0.61 -16.25 8.95
CA TRP A 436 -1.31 -16.70 7.74
C TRP A 436 -1.86 -18.10 7.94
N SER A 437 -3.06 -18.35 7.42
CA SER A 437 -3.63 -19.70 7.33
C SER A 437 -4.20 -19.97 5.94
N ALA A 438 -4.50 -21.23 5.65
CA ALA A 438 -5.14 -21.62 4.40
C ALA A 438 -6.51 -20.96 4.15
N THR A 439 -7.17 -20.44 5.19
CA THR A 439 -8.46 -19.73 5.09
C THR A 439 -8.33 -18.22 5.31
N GLU A 440 -7.29 -17.77 6.00
CA GLU A 440 -6.97 -16.36 6.24
C GLU A 440 -5.63 -16.04 5.57
N THR A 441 -5.68 -15.73 4.28
CA THR A 441 -4.47 -15.58 3.46
C THR A 441 -4.00 -14.13 3.38
N SER A 442 -4.77 -13.13 3.83
CA SER A 442 -4.44 -11.71 3.61
C SER A 442 -4.09 -11.01 4.92
N SER A 443 -2.95 -10.32 4.94
CA SER A 443 -2.63 -9.38 6.02
C SER A 443 -3.50 -8.13 5.93
N SER A 444 -4.02 -7.65 7.05
CA SER A 444 -4.51 -6.27 7.18
C SER A 444 -3.49 -5.48 8.01
N TRP A 445 -3.06 -4.33 7.48
CA TRP A 445 -2.08 -3.49 8.14
C TRP A 445 -2.78 -2.40 8.95
N GLN A 446 -2.36 -2.22 10.20
CA GLN A 446 -2.87 -1.14 11.05
C GLN A 446 -2.01 0.11 10.84
N VAL A 447 -2.67 1.27 10.76
CA VAL A 447 -1.97 2.56 10.68
C VAL A 447 -1.07 2.74 11.89
N GLU A 448 0.23 2.91 11.64
CA GLU A 448 1.21 3.16 12.68
C GLU A 448 1.59 4.63 12.74
N ASN A 449 1.72 5.14 13.96
CA ASN A 449 2.07 6.52 14.25
C ASN A 449 3.35 6.54 15.08
N ASN A 450 4.31 7.38 14.70
CA ASN A 450 5.45 7.75 15.52
C ASN A 450 5.38 9.25 15.80
N THR A 451 5.46 9.62 17.06
CA THR A 451 5.44 11.01 17.50
C THR A 451 6.81 11.40 18.02
N THR A 452 7.40 12.43 17.43
CA THR A 452 8.65 13.03 17.88
C THR A 452 8.36 14.44 18.36
N GLN A 453 8.73 14.76 19.59
CA GLN A 453 8.68 16.15 20.06
C GLN A 453 9.96 16.87 19.66
N ILE A 454 9.81 18.01 19.01
CA ILE A 454 10.91 18.95 18.81
C ILE A 454 10.67 20.18 19.68
N SER A 455 11.72 20.63 20.34
CA SER A 455 11.68 21.89 21.08
C SER A 455 12.47 22.93 20.33
N LEU A 456 11.78 23.95 19.84
CA LEU A 456 12.35 25.15 19.24
C LEU A 456 12.51 26.17 20.37
N TYR A 457 13.48 25.95 21.26
CA TYR A 457 13.77 26.87 22.37
C TYR A 457 14.62 28.04 21.87
N THR A 458 14.06 29.26 21.90
CA THR A 458 14.86 30.49 21.74
C THR A 458 14.65 31.39 22.94
N SER A 459 15.55 31.26 23.92
CA SER A 459 15.75 32.28 24.96
C SER A 459 16.99 33.08 24.59
N ARG A 460 16.83 34.40 24.44
CA ARG A 460 17.96 35.29 24.19
C ARG A 460 17.85 36.56 25.01
N GLU A 461 18.98 37.02 25.53
CA GLU A 461 19.09 38.36 26.09
C GLU A 461 19.32 39.37 24.97
N VAL A 462 18.45 40.36 24.87
CA VAL A 462 18.56 41.48 23.94
C VAL A 462 19.03 42.69 24.73
N ILE A 463 20.20 43.22 24.37
CA ILE A 463 20.76 44.44 24.95
C ILE A 463 20.46 45.59 23.99
N VAL A 464 19.69 46.58 24.45
CA VAL A 464 19.35 47.77 23.67
C VAL A 464 20.11 48.97 24.26
N PRO A 465 21.11 49.52 23.54
CA PRO A 465 21.83 50.71 23.95
C PRO A 465 20.91 51.93 24.19
N SER A 466 21.40 52.89 24.97
CA SER A 466 20.70 54.16 25.20
C SER A 466 20.46 54.92 23.89
N GLY A 467 19.24 55.42 23.69
CA GLY A 467 18.83 56.14 22.49
C GLY A 467 18.68 55.27 21.23
N SER A 468 18.59 53.95 21.38
CA SER A 468 18.46 52.99 20.28
C SER A 468 17.22 52.12 20.42
N ALA A 469 16.87 51.41 19.34
CA ALA A 469 15.84 50.38 19.37
C ALA A 469 16.34 49.14 18.62
N SER A 470 15.86 47.97 19.05
CA SER A 470 16.14 46.69 18.40
C SER A 470 14.83 46.01 18.05
N LEU A 471 14.65 45.72 16.77
CA LEU A 471 13.61 44.83 16.27
C LEU A 471 14.01 43.39 16.57
N VAL A 472 13.14 42.68 17.25
CA VAL A 472 13.36 41.31 17.66
C VAL A 472 12.18 40.49 17.12
N TYR A 473 12.49 39.44 16.37
CA TYR A 473 11.47 38.56 15.82
C TYR A 473 11.87 37.09 15.88
N ASP A 474 10.86 36.25 16.03
CA ASP A 474 10.89 34.80 15.92
C ASP A 474 9.80 34.38 14.95
N VAL A 475 10.22 33.82 13.82
CA VAL A 475 9.34 33.42 12.73
C VAL A 475 9.57 31.97 12.38
N GLN A 476 8.57 31.35 11.76
CA GLN A 476 8.66 29.98 11.27
C GLN A 476 8.02 29.86 9.89
N GLN A 477 8.59 28.99 9.06
CA GLN A 477 7.95 28.48 7.86
C GLN A 477 7.71 26.99 8.04
N PHE A 478 6.57 26.50 7.57
CA PHE A 478 6.26 25.08 7.65
C PHE A 478 5.39 24.56 6.51
N TYR A 479 5.54 23.27 6.21
CA TYR A 479 4.63 22.54 5.33
C TYR A 479 3.66 21.69 6.18
N PRO A 480 2.35 21.95 6.12
CA PRO A 480 1.36 21.08 6.76
C PRO A 480 1.09 19.82 5.94
N GLU A 481 0.75 18.72 6.62
CA GLU A 481 0.19 17.49 6.04
C GLU A 481 0.89 17.01 4.75
N THR A 482 2.22 16.91 4.79
CA THR A 482 3.01 16.48 3.63
C THR A 482 2.87 14.97 3.42
N LYS A 483 2.43 14.58 2.21
CA LYS A 483 2.22 13.17 1.85
C LYS A 483 3.32 12.65 0.95
N VAL A 484 3.95 11.56 1.35
CA VAL A 484 5.00 10.88 0.58
C VAL A 484 4.51 9.49 0.22
N ASN A 485 4.35 9.24 -1.08
CA ASN A 485 3.98 7.92 -1.57
C ASN A 485 5.24 7.05 -1.65
N PHE A 486 5.19 5.87 -1.04
CA PHE A 486 6.32 4.94 -1.02
C PHE A 486 5.87 3.54 -1.42
N VAL A 487 6.85 2.70 -1.73
CA VAL A 487 6.70 1.25 -1.77
C VAL A 487 7.75 0.59 -0.89
N GLN A 488 7.30 -0.38 -0.11
CA GLN A 488 8.18 -1.28 0.61
C GLN A 488 8.58 -2.43 -0.31
N ARG A 489 9.88 -2.65 -0.51
CA ARG A 489 10.40 -3.74 -1.33
C ARG A 489 10.74 -4.93 -0.45
N LEU A 490 10.19 -6.08 -0.79
CA LEU A 490 10.36 -7.34 -0.06
C LEU A 490 10.85 -8.41 -1.03
N ARG A 491 11.88 -9.17 -0.63
CA ARG A 491 12.24 -10.42 -1.29
C ARG A 491 11.53 -11.56 -0.57
N VAL A 492 10.87 -12.41 -1.34
CA VAL A 492 10.12 -13.58 -0.85
C VAL A 492 10.77 -14.84 -1.39
N GLU A 493 11.11 -15.74 -0.47
CA GLU A 493 11.65 -17.08 -0.72
C GLU A 493 10.71 -18.11 -0.10
N GLY A 494 10.57 -19.27 -0.74
CA GLY A 494 9.75 -20.36 -0.23
C GLY A 494 10.53 -21.67 -0.29
N THR A 495 10.41 -22.49 0.76
CA THR A 495 11.00 -23.83 0.82
C THR A 495 9.91 -24.84 1.12
N ASP A 496 9.91 -25.98 0.42
CA ASP A 496 9.03 -27.11 0.71
C ASP A 496 9.88 -28.36 0.96
N ASN A 497 9.70 -28.98 2.13
CA ASN A 497 10.48 -30.15 2.57
C ASN A 497 12.01 -29.97 2.40
N GLY A 498 12.52 -28.77 2.69
CA GLY A 498 13.93 -28.41 2.55
C GLY A 498 14.41 -28.17 1.11
N GLN A 499 13.54 -28.21 0.11
CA GLN A 499 13.86 -27.84 -1.27
C GLN A 499 13.37 -26.43 -1.59
N PRO A 500 14.23 -25.54 -2.12
CA PRO A 500 13.81 -24.20 -2.49
C PRO A 500 12.84 -24.24 -3.69
N LEU A 501 11.83 -23.39 -3.64
CA LEU A 501 10.94 -23.15 -4.77
C LEU A 501 11.59 -22.17 -5.75
N THR A 502 11.29 -22.34 -7.02
CA THR A 502 11.69 -21.40 -8.06
C THR A 502 10.85 -20.12 -7.99
N GLY A 503 11.37 -19.00 -8.51
CA GLY A 503 10.62 -17.74 -8.55
C GLY A 503 9.27 -17.84 -9.28
N ASN A 504 9.19 -18.63 -10.36
CA ASN A 504 7.92 -18.84 -11.07
C ASN A 504 6.90 -19.65 -10.24
N GLU A 505 7.37 -20.59 -9.42
CA GLU A 505 6.51 -21.34 -8.49
C GLU A 505 5.99 -20.42 -7.38
N ILE A 506 6.86 -19.60 -6.80
CA ILE A 506 6.48 -18.61 -5.78
C ILE A 506 5.47 -17.60 -6.35
N ARG A 507 5.75 -17.05 -7.53
CA ARG A 507 4.83 -16.16 -8.27
C ARG A 507 3.45 -16.77 -8.45
N THR A 508 3.41 -18.03 -8.91
CA THR A 508 2.16 -18.77 -9.13
C THR A 508 1.34 -18.86 -7.84
N LEU A 509 1.99 -19.14 -6.71
CA LEU A 509 1.31 -19.22 -5.43
C LEU A 509 0.77 -17.86 -4.97
N PHE A 510 1.47 -16.76 -5.24
CA PHE A 510 0.98 -15.41 -4.97
C PHE A 510 -0.26 -15.07 -5.80
N TYR A 511 -0.28 -15.40 -7.10
CA TYR A 511 -1.45 -15.21 -7.95
C TYR A 511 -2.65 -16.07 -7.58
N LEU A 512 -2.45 -17.12 -6.78
CA LEU A 512 -3.52 -17.97 -6.27
C LEU A 512 -4.02 -17.51 -4.89
N THR A 513 -3.55 -16.36 -4.43
CA THR A 513 -3.98 -15.69 -3.20
C THR A 513 -4.52 -14.29 -3.49
N ASN A 514 -5.05 -13.61 -2.48
CA ASN A 514 -5.57 -12.24 -2.60
C ASN A 514 -4.43 -11.21 -2.46
N PHE A 515 -3.28 -11.47 -3.07
CA PHE A 515 -2.12 -10.59 -3.01
C PHE A 515 -2.42 -9.31 -3.82
N THR A 516 -2.38 -8.16 -3.15
CA THR A 516 -2.72 -6.88 -3.80
C THR A 516 -1.50 -6.02 -4.13
N GLY A 517 -0.29 -6.49 -3.81
CA GLY A 517 0.95 -5.81 -4.19
C GLY A 517 1.31 -5.96 -5.68
N VAL A 518 2.58 -5.77 -6.00
CA VAL A 518 3.13 -5.99 -7.35
C VAL A 518 4.41 -6.81 -7.26
N ILE A 519 4.53 -7.82 -8.11
CA ILE A 519 5.76 -8.58 -8.31
C ILE A 519 6.62 -7.81 -9.32
N THR A 520 7.75 -7.22 -8.89
CA THR A 520 8.64 -6.48 -9.79
C THR A 520 9.59 -7.41 -10.54
N ASP A 521 10.08 -8.44 -9.85
CA ASP A 521 11.14 -9.32 -10.35
C ASP A 521 10.89 -10.77 -9.96
N ILE A 522 11.25 -11.66 -10.88
CA ILE A 522 11.22 -13.12 -10.69
C ILE A 522 12.68 -13.58 -10.76
N GLU A 523 13.27 -13.83 -9.60
CA GLU A 523 14.62 -14.36 -9.46
C GLU A 523 14.58 -15.90 -9.53
N PRO A 524 15.72 -16.61 -9.66
CA PRO A 524 15.70 -18.07 -9.82
C PRO A 524 14.94 -18.82 -8.70
N ASN A 525 15.10 -18.40 -7.44
CA ASN A 525 14.53 -19.07 -6.25
C ASN A 525 13.73 -18.10 -5.34
N SER A 526 13.35 -16.95 -5.87
CA SER A 526 12.70 -15.88 -5.11
C SER A 526 11.89 -14.99 -6.04
N ILE A 527 11.00 -14.20 -5.46
CA ILE A 527 10.40 -13.05 -6.13
C ILE A 527 10.69 -11.78 -5.35
N VAL A 528 10.74 -10.65 -6.04
CA VAL A 528 10.72 -9.34 -5.41
C VAL A 528 9.32 -8.76 -5.57
N VAL A 529 8.73 -8.38 -4.45
CA VAL A 529 7.42 -7.74 -4.40
C VAL A 529 7.53 -6.35 -3.81
N THR A 530 6.58 -5.49 -4.21
CA THR A 530 6.42 -4.16 -3.66
C THR A 530 5.04 -4.01 -3.07
N LEU A 531 4.96 -3.37 -1.90
CA LEU A 531 3.72 -2.99 -1.24
C LEU A 531 3.66 -1.46 -1.16
N LYS A 532 2.63 -0.88 -1.76
CA LYS A 532 2.39 0.56 -1.74
C LYS A 532 1.93 1.03 -0.36
N GLY A 533 2.46 2.17 0.05
CA GLY A 533 1.93 2.92 1.17
C GLY A 533 2.09 4.43 1.03
N THR A 534 1.59 5.13 2.03
CA THR A 534 1.67 6.58 2.17
C THR A 534 2.22 6.93 3.54
N ILE A 535 3.24 7.79 3.59
CA ILE A 535 3.66 8.49 4.80
C ILE A 535 2.98 9.86 4.81
N THR A 536 2.41 10.24 5.95
CA THR A 536 1.92 11.59 6.23
C THR A 536 2.78 12.19 7.34
N LEU A 537 3.42 13.31 7.02
CA LEU A 537 4.10 14.16 7.97
C LEU A 537 3.15 15.29 8.33
N ASP A 538 2.72 15.36 9.59
CA ASP A 538 1.79 16.41 10.02
C ASP A 538 2.37 17.82 9.82
N LYS A 539 3.68 17.98 10.03
CA LYS A 539 4.38 19.25 9.91
C LYS A 539 5.86 19.05 9.58
N ILE A 540 6.37 19.85 8.64
CA ILE A 540 7.81 20.04 8.43
C ILE A 540 8.08 21.51 8.74
N VAL A 541 8.85 21.82 9.80
CA VAL A 541 9.00 23.19 10.30
C VAL A 541 10.46 23.59 10.43
N LYS A 542 10.74 24.85 10.16
CA LYS A 542 12.00 25.53 10.46
C LYS A 542 11.67 26.88 11.08
N SER A 543 12.47 27.30 12.05
CA SER A 543 12.35 28.62 12.70
C SER A 543 13.59 29.47 12.45
N GLU A 544 13.39 30.77 12.33
CA GLU A 544 14.45 31.78 12.30
C GLU A 544 14.20 32.80 13.41
N SER A 545 15.29 33.17 14.08
CA SER A 545 15.29 34.10 15.21
C SER A 545 16.36 35.15 15.00
N ASN A 546 15.99 36.42 15.06
CA ASN A 546 16.91 37.51 14.79
C ASN A 546 16.71 38.73 15.70
N VAL A 547 17.73 39.58 15.77
CA VAL A 547 17.74 40.88 16.42
C VAL A 547 18.42 41.86 15.47
N GLN A 548 17.70 42.93 15.12
CA GLN A 548 18.18 43.95 14.19
C GLN A 548 18.01 45.35 14.79
N ASP A 549 19.03 46.19 14.67
CA ASP A 549 18.91 47.58 15.11
C ASP A 549 17.99 48.38 14.19
N VAL A 550 17.09 49.16 14.79
CA VAL A 550 16.12 50.02 14.10
C VAL A 550 16.11 51.42 14.72
N PRO A 551 15.65 52.46 13.99
CA PRO A 551 15.57 53.82 14.53
C PRO A 551 14.66 53.91 15.76
N ALA A 552 15.17 54.50 16.85
CA ALA A 552 14.49 54.54 18.15
C ALA A 552 13.34 55.55 18.27
N ASN A 553 13.35 56.60 17.43
CA ASN A 553 12.37 57.70 17.46
C ASN A 553 12.08 58.24 18.88
N CYS A 554 13.09 58.31 19.73
CA CYS A 554 13.00 58.89 21.07
C CYS A 554 12.85 60.41 20.94
N ASN A 555 11.66 60.92 21.24
CA ASN A 555 11.35 62.35 21.26
C ASN A 555 11.68 63.00 22.60
#